data_AF-A0A506PYW2-F1
#
_entry.id   AF-A0A506PYW2-F1
#
_cell.length_a   1.000
_cell.length_b   1.000
_cell.length_c   1.000
_cell.angle_alpha   90.00
_cell.angle_beta   90.00
_cell.angle_gamma   90.00
#
_symmetry.space_group_name_H-M   'P 1'
#
loop_
_entity.id
_entity.type
_entity.pdbx_description
1 polymer ?
#
loop_
_entity_poly.entity_id
_entity_poly.type
_entity_poly.pdbx_seq_one_letter_code
_entity_poly.pdbx_strand_id
1 'polypeptide(L)' 'AAVPAMSMPEYDHALLMAVPLTDPQVKRTVGLLRKNGRTLSHIASELENLIIEQYQRL' A
#
# COMPACT_ATOMS: atom_id res chain seq x y z
N ALA A 1 15.47 -9.72 -7.22
CA ALA A 1 15.28 -8.73 -6.14
C ALA A 1 14.00 -9.05 -5.38
N ALA A 2 13.88 -8.68 -4.10
CA ALA A 2 12.62 -8.77 -3.37
C ALA A 2 11.81 -7.48 -3.55
N VAL A 3 10.53 -7.61 -3.91
CA VAL A 3 9.61 -6.48 -4.09
C VAL A 3 8.33 -6.70 -3.28
N PRO A 4 7.62 -5.63 -2.88
CA PRO A 4 6.29 -5.75 -2.28
C PRO A 4 5.30 -6.41 -3.25
N ALA A 5 4.37 -7.21 -2.71
CA ALA A 5 3.32 -7.84 -3.51
C ALA A 5 2.48 -6.80 -4.28
N MET A 6 2.22 -5.62 -3.69
CA MET A 6 1.49 -4.52 -4.34
C MET A 6 2.18 -3.94 -5.59
N SER A 7 3.43 -4.30 -5.86
CA SER A 7 4.16 -3.88 -7.07
C SER A 7 4.17 -4.96 -8.16
N MET A 8 3.70 -6.18 -7.87
CA MET A 8 3.54 -7.24 -8.85
C MET A 8 2.18 -7.11 -9.55
N PRO A 9 2.09 -7.48 -10.85
CA PRO A 9 0.80 -7.60 -11.52
C PRO A 9 -0.13 -8.56 -10.77
N GLU A 10 -1.41 -8.23 -10.67
CA GLU A 10 -2.42 -9.06 -10.01
C GLU A 10 -2.81 -10.29 -10.84
N TYR A 11 -2.55 -10.25 -12.15
CA TYR A 11 -2.87 -11.29 -13.11
C TYR A 11 -1.59 -11.83 -13.76
N ASP A 12 -1.74 -12.97 -14.43
CA ASP A 12 -0.63 -13.66 -15.08
C ASP A 12 0.07 -12.75 -16.10
N HIS A 13 1.40 -12.68 -16.01
CA HIS A 13 2.19 -11.72 -16.77
C HIS A 13 3.31 -12.44 -17.53
N ALA A 14 3.42 -12.16 -18.84
CA ALA A 14 4.32 -12.88 -19.74
C ALA A 14 5.81 -12.85 -19.33
N LEU A 15 6.24 -11.84 -18.57
CA LEU A 15 7.64 -11.64 -18.17
C LEU A 15 7.91 -11.70 -16.67
N LEU A 16 6.87 -11.71 -15.83
CA LEU A 16 7.02 -11.57 -14.38
C LEU A 16 6.32 -12.71 -13.66
N MET A 17 7.01 -13.34 -12.72
CA MET A 17 6.47 -14.40 -11.88
C MET A 17 6.77 -14.09 -10.41
N ALA A 18 5.74 -14.16 -9.56
CA ALA A 18 5.89 -13.99 -8.13
C ALA A 18 6.39 -15.29 -7.48
N VAL A 19 7.51 -15.22 -6.78
CA VAL A 19 8.02 -16.30 -5.92
C VAL A 19 7.99 -15.80 -4.47
N PRO A 20 7.19 -16.41 -3.58
CA PRO A 20 7.04 -15.92 -2.22
C PRO A 20 8.29 -16.17 -1.36
N LEU A 21 8.64 -15.21 -0.50
CA LEU A 21 9.60 -15.40 0.58
C LEU A 21 8.89 -16.08 1.75
N THR A 22 9.18 -17.35 1.99
CA THR A 22 8.53 -18.15 3.03
C THR A 22 9.28 -18.14 4.36
N ASP A 23 10.62 -18.15 4.31
CA ASP A 23 11.47 -18.10 5.50
C ASP A 23 12.69 -17.18 5.28
N PRO A 24 12.75 -16.00 5.92
CA PRO A 24 11.71 -15.43 6.79
C PRO A 24 10.53 -14.90 5.97
N GLN A 25 9.32 -14.98 6.53
CA GLN A 25 8.20 -14.20 6.01
C GLN A 25 8.46 -12.71 6.25
N VAL A 26 8.49 -11.91 5.17
CA VAL A 26 8.69 -10.47 5.27
C VAL A 26 7.35 -9.73 5.18
N LYS A 27 7.02 -8.95 6.21
CA LYS A 27 5.84 -8.05 6.23
C LYS A 27 6.27 -6.59 6.30
N ARG A 28 5.53 -5.70 5.64
CA ARG A 28 5.75 -4.26 5.61
C ARG A 28 4.43 -3.54 5.86
N THR A 29 4.48 -2.46 6.64
CA THR A 29 3.31 -1.61 6.90
C THR A 29 3.39 -0.38 6.00
N VAL A 30 2.28 -0.10 5.31
CA VAL A 30 2.08 1.14 4.55
C VAL A 30 1.02 1.95 5.28
N GLY A 31 1.22 3.25 5.38
CA GLY A 31 0.27 4.14 6.06
C GLY A 31 0.40 5.58 5.60
N LEU A 32 -0.58 6.39 5.95
CA LEU A 32 -0.57 7.83 5.72
C LEU A 32 0.16 8.52 6.86
N LEU A 33 1.14 9.37 6.53
CA LEU A 33 1.87 10.15 7.49
C LEU A 33 1.40 11.61 7.45
N ARG A 34 1.16 12.17 8.64
CA ARG A 34 0.80 13.57 8.81
C ARG A 34 1.79 14.26 9.74
N LYS A 35 2.15 15.50 9.42
CA LYS A 35 2.91 16.34 10.33
C LYS A 35 2.01 16.81 11.49
N ASN A 36 2.43 16.54 12.72
CA ASN A 36 1.70 16.98 13.91
C ASN A 36 1.53 18.52 13.95
N GLY A 37 0.38 18.98 14.45
CA GLY A 37 0.07 20.40 14.59
C GLY A 37 -0.28 21.13 13.29
N ARG A 38 -0.38 20.43 12.15
CA ARG A 38 -0.90 20.99 10.90
C ARG A 38 -2.27 20.41 10.58
N THR A 39 -3.23 21.31 10.40
CA THR A 39 -4.55 20.97 9.85
C THR A 39 -4.41 20.68 8.36
N LEU A 40 -5.04 19.60 7.91
CA LEU A 40 -5.14 19.30 6.48
C LEU A 40 -6.02 20.34 5.79
N SER A 41 -5.71 20.67 4.53
CA SER A 41 -6.67 21.39 3.71
C SER A 41 -7.91 20.52 3.49
N HIS A 42 -9.04 21.14 3.15
CA HIS A 42 -10.27 20.41 2.86
C HIS A 42 -10.04 19.25 1.87
N ILE A 43 -9.38 19.52 0.74
CA ILE A 43 -9.10 18.51 -0.28
C ILE A 43 -8.17 17.40 0.22
N ALA A 44 -7.19 17.72 1.07
CA ALA A 44 -6.30 16.70 1.64
C ALA A 44 -7.03 15.80 2.66
N SER A 45 -7.98 16.36 3.42
CA SER A 45 -8.83 15.59 4.35
C SER A 45 -9.77 14.65 3.59
N GLU A 46 -10.39 15.12 2.51
CA GLU A 46 -11.24 14.28 1.66
C GLU A 46 -10.44 13.13 1.05
N LEU A 47 -9.22 13.39 0.58
CA LEU A 47 -8.33 12.34 0.08
C LEU A 47 -7.92 11.34 1.16
N GLU A 48 -7.59 11.81 2.37
CA GLU A 48 -7.29 10.94 3.53
C GLU A 48 -8.47 10.00 3.80
N ASN A 49 -9.70 10.53 3.85
CA ASN A 49 -10.91 9.73 4.04
C ASN A 49 -11.11 8.69 2.93
N LEU A 50 -10.99 9.09 1.66
CA LEU A 50 -11.12 8.17 0.52
C LEU A 50 -10.12 7.01 0.58
N ILE A 51 -8.86 7.29 0.94
CA ILE A 51 -7.83 6.25 1.03
C ILE A 51 -8.13 5.30 2.19
N ILE A 52 -8.53 5.82 3.35
CA ILE A 52 -8.88 5.01 4.53
C ILE A 52 -10.08 4.11 4.22
N GLU A 53 -11.13 4.65 3.62
CA GLU A 53 -12.33 3.89 3.23
C GLU A 53 -12.02 2.79 2.21
N GLN A 54 -11.19 3.09 1.21
CA GLN A 54 -10.77 2.07 0.24
C GLN A 54 -10.00 0.94 0.91
N TYR A 55 -9.08 1.26 1.82
CA TYR A 55 -8.26 0.25 2.49
C TYR A 55 -9.06 -0.62 3.48
N GLN A 56 -10.09 -0.08 4.13
CA GLN A 56 -11.00 -0.87 5.00
C GLN A 56 -11.85 -1.90 4.24
N ARG A 57 -11.98 -1.76 2.92
CA ARG A 57 -12.72 -2.69 2.05
C ARG A 57 -11.87 -3.86 1.54
N LEU A 58 -10.55 -3.81 1.71
CA LEU A 58 -9.60 -4.86 1.33
C LEU A 58 -9.38 -5.83 2.49
#